data_AF-A0A357CYV6-F1
#
_entry.id   AF-A0A357CYV6-F1
#
_cell.length_a   1.000
_cell.length_b   1.000
_cell.length_c   1.000
_cell.angle_alpha   90.00
_cell.angle_beta   90.00
_cell.angle_gamma   90.00
#
_symmetry.space_group_name_H-M   'P 1'
#
loop_
_entity.id
_entity.type
_entity.pdbx_description
1 polymer ?
#
loop_
_entity_poly.entity_id
_entity_poly.type
_entity_poly.pdbx_seq_one_letter_code
_entity_poly.pdbx_strand_id
1 'polypeptide(L)'
;EDIAYYYASSEQIPTVCALGVLVDRDYSCKSSGGLLLQLLPFSDESIVDKIESNILKAGNITPLLIKHSPEEVLSIYLDGMEYDIFDELECEYRCECSREKTDAALVSLGVSELDKMISSSEKTELTCQFCDRVYTYSKGDLLQIKSRLEKND
;
A
#
# COMPACT_ATOMS: atom_id res chain seq x y z
N GLU A 1 -11.36 -0.05 -10.02
CA GLU A 1 -11.40 -1.40 -10.62
C GLU A 1 -10.89 -2.38 -9.58
N ASP A 2 -11.61 -3.49 -9.40
CA ASP A 2 -11.61 -4.34 -8.20
C ASP A 2 -10.46 -5.37 -8.21
N ILE A 3 -9.78 -5.58 -7.07
CA ILE A 3 -8.69 -6.57 -6.94
C ILE A 3 -9.20 -7.97 -7.29
N ALA A 4 -10.42 -8.33 -6.85
CA ALA A 4 -11.02 -9.61 -7.18
C ALA A 4 -11.24 -9.77 -8.69
N TYR A 5 -11.66 -8.69 -9.36
CA TYR A 5 -11.84 -8.68 -10.81
C TYR A 5 -10.52 -8.82 -11.57
N TYR A 6 -9.45 -8.16 -11.10
CA TYR A 6 -8.11 -8.30 -11.67
C TYR A 6 -7.67 -9.77 -11.68
N TYR A 7 -7.77 -10.47 -10.53
CA TYR A 7 -7.38 -11.88 -10.44
C TYR A 7 -8.28 -12.78 -11.28
N ALA A 8 -9.59 -12.56 -11.28
CA ALA A 8 -10.51 -13.36 -12.06
C ALA A 8 -10.29 -13.20 -13.58
N SER A 9 -10.01 -11.98 -14.05
CA SER A 9 -9.95 -11.68 -15.49
C SER A 9 -8.55 -11.82 -16.09
N SER A 10 -7.52 -11.41 -15.34
CA SER A 10 -6.14 -11.37 -15.84
C SER A 10 -5.40 -12.65 -15.49
N GLU A 11 -5.52 -13.10 -14.24
CA GLU A 11 -4.84 -14.31 -13.75
C GLU A 11 -5.69 -15.58 -13.93
N GLN A 12 -6.97 -15.43 -14.26
CA GLN A 12 -7.94 -16.54 -14.34
C GLN A 12 -8.05 -17.32 -13.02
N ILE A 13 -7.87 -16.63 -11.89
CA ILE A 13 -7.97 -17.20 -10.55
C ILE A 13 -9.22 -16.64 -9.87
N PRO A 14 -10.27 -17.46 -9.67
CA PRO A 14 -11.43 -17.07 -8.88
C PRO A 14 -10.97 -16.64 -7.48
N THR A 15 -11.28 -15.39 -7.13
CA THR A 15 -10.73 -14.73 -5.95
C THR A 15 -11.82 -14.00 -5.19
N VAL A 16 -11.83 -14.18 -3.88
CA VAL A 16 -12.64 -13.44 -2.94
C VAL A 16 -11.74 -12.44 -2.24
N CYS A 17 -12.07 -11.16 -2.37
CA CYS A 17 -11.39 -10.06 -1.69
C CYS A 17 -12.37 -9.41 -0.72
N ALA A 18 -12.18 -9.65 0.58
CA ALA A 18 -12.96 -9.00 1.62
C ALA A 18 -12.05 -8.05 2.39
N LEU A 19 -12.32 -6.75 2.29
CA LEU A 19 -11.55 -5.69 2.93
C LEU A 19 -12.48 -4.83 3.78
N GLY A 20 -12.00 -4.43 4.96
CA GLY A 20 -12.74 -3.59 5.90
C GLY A 20 -11.84 -2.54 6.52
N VAL A 21 -12.34 -1.31 6.58
CA VAL A 21 -11.74 -0.23 7.34
C VAL A 21 -12.83 0.41 8.18
N LEU A 22 -12.60 0.46 9.49
CA LEU A 22 -13.43 1.16 10.44
C LEU A 22 -12.71 2.42 10.91
N VAL A 23 -13.33 3.56 10.69
CA VAL A 23 -12.83 4.88 11.13
C VAL A 23 -13.65 5.32 12.34
N ASP A 24 -12.98 5.78 13.40
CA ASP A 24 -13.64 6.31 14.59
C ASP A 24 -14.06 7.79 14.39
N ARG A 25 -14.79 8.35 15.35
CA ARG A 25 -15.35 9.71 15.28
C ARG A 25 -14.29 10.82 15.24
N ASP A 26 -13.09 10.53 15.72
CA ASP A 26 -11.93 11.42 15.67
C ASP A 26 -11.12 11.27 14.37
N TYR A 27 -11.63 10.55 13.39
CA TYR A 27 -10.98 10.21 12.11
C TYR A 27 -9.78 9.26 12.23
N SER A 28 -9.50 8.69 13.41
CA SER A 28 -8.49 7.65 13.55
C SER A 28 -8.98 6.32 12.95
N CYS A 29 -8.03 5.51 12.46
CA CYS A 29 -8.33 4.15 12.03
C CYS A 29 -8.50 3.25 13.28
N LYS A 30 -9.73 2.78 13.51
CA LYS A 30 -10.07 1.92 14.65
C LYS A 30 -9.70 0.46 14.40
N SER A 31 -9.94 -0.02 13.19
CA SER A 31 -9.59 -1.36 12.74
C SER A 31 -9.52 -1.36 11.22
N SER A 32 -8.54 -2.04 10.66
CA SER A 32 -8.36 -2.20 9.22
C SER A 32 -7.74 -3.54 8.92
N GLY A 33 -8.19 -4.18 7.87
CA GLY A 33 -7.66 -5.47 7.46
C GLY A 33 -8.57 -6.14 6.45
N GLY A 34 -8.30 -7.41 6.22
CA GLY A 34 -9.12 -8.21 5.34
C GLY A 34 -8.49 -9.55 5.02
N LEU A 35 -9.04 -10.20 4.01
CA LEU A 35 -8.53 -11.46 3.48
C LEU A 35 -8.65 -11.50 1.97
N LEU A 36 -7.73 -12.25 1.38
CA LEU A 36 -7.76 -12.64 -0.01
C LEU A 36 -7.78 -14.17 -0.04
N LEU A 37 -8.85 -14.75 -0.57
CA LEU A 37 -9.01 -16.20 -0.70
C LEU A 37 -9.06 -16.55 -2.19
N GLN A 38 -8.19 -17.45 -2.62
CA GLN A 38 -8.01 -17.78 -4.03
C GLN A 38 -8.20 -19.27 -4.27
N LEU A 39 -9.04 -19.61 -5.23
CA LEU A 39 -9.24 -20.99 -5.68
C LEU A 39 -8.18 -21.31 -6.74
N LEU A 40 -7.17 -22.07 -6.36
CA LEU A 40 -6.13 -22.52 -7.27
C LEU A 40 -6.66 -23.62 -8.23
N PRO A 41 -5.99 -23.85 -9.38
CA PRO A 41 -6.36 -24.91 -10.30
C PRO A 41 -6.42 -26.27 -9.62
N PHE A 42 -7.32 -27.13 -10.11
CA PHE A 42 -7.53 -28.49 -9.60
C PHE A 42 -8.14 -28.57 -8.18
N SER A 43 -8.79 -27.50 -7.71
CA SER A 43 -9.62 -27.57 -6.51
C SER A 43 -10.87 -28.42 -6.77
N ASP A 44 -11.24 -29.25 -5.79
CA ASP A 44 -12.47 -30.03 -5.87
C ASP A 44 -13.70 -29.11 -5.83
N GLU A 45 -14.73 -29.38 -6.66
CA GLU A 45 -15.98 -28.59 -6.65
C GLU A 45 -16.62 -28.53 -5.25
N SER A 46 -16.47 -29.60 -4.44
CA SER A 46 -16.97 -29.64 -3.06
C SER A 46 -16.33 -28.62 -2.12
N ILE A 47 -15.14 -28.10 -2.45
CA ILE A 47 -14.46 -27.04 -1.70
C ILE A 47 -15.08 -25.67 -2.05
N VAL A 48 -15.45 -25.48 -3.31
CA VAL A 48 -16.05 -24.21 -3.79
C VAL A 48 -17.37 -23.93 -3.06
N ASP A 49 -18.29 -24.90 -3.04
CA ASP A 49 -19.58 -24.76 -2.36
C ASP A 49 -19.44 -24.44 -0.86
N LYS A 50 -18.45 -25.05 -0.20
CA LYS A 50 -18.17 -24.80 1.22
C LYS A 50 -17.67 -23.38 1.45
N ILE A 51 -16.71 -22.94 0.64
CA ILE A 51 -16.16 -21.58 0.73
C ILE A 51 -17.25 -20.54 0.50
N GLU A 52 -18.08 -20.71 -0.54
CA GLU A 52 -19.21 -19.80 -0.81
C GLU A 52 -20.19 -19.75 0.38
N SER A 53 -20.53 -20.90 0.96
CA SER A 53 -21.37 -20.97 2.16
C SER A 53 -20.74 -20.25 3.35
N ASN A 54 -19.44 -20.42 3.57
CA ASN A 54 -18.73 -19.80 4.69
C ASN A 54 -18.63 -18.29 4.53
N ILE A 55 -18.38 -17.80 3.31
CA ILE A 55 -18.36 -16.36 3.01
C ILE A 55 -19.74 -15.73 3.30
N LEU A 56 -20.81 -16.39 2.86
CA LEU A 56 -22.18 -15.91 3.13
C LEU A 56 -22.49 -15.86 4.63
N LYS A 57 -22.02 -16.84 5.41
CA LYS A 57 -22.16 -16.85 6.88
C LYS A 57 -21.31 -15.79 7.56
N ALA A 58 -20.08 -15.58 7.09
CA ALA A 58 -19.14 -14.61 7.65
C ALA A 58 -19.66 -13.17 7.52
N GLY A 59 -20.35 -12.88 6.41
CA GLY A 59 -20.96 -11.58 6.17
C GLY A 59 -19.91 -10.48 6.01
N ASN A 60 -20.16 -9.29 6.57
CA ASN A 60 -19.21 -8.19 6.47
C ASN A 60 -17.97 -8.50 7.33
N ILE A 61 -16.77 -8.28 6.78
CA ILE A 61 -15.52 -8.54 7.48
C ILE A 61 -15.21 -7.53 8.60
N THR A 62 -15.71 -6.29 8.50
CA THR A 62 -15.36 -5.20 9.43
C THR A 62 -15.72 -5.54 10.89
N PRO A 63 -16.91 -6.06 11.22
CA PRO A 63 -17.21 -6.55 12.57
C PRO A 63 -16.31 -7.68 13.06
N LEU A 64 -15.79 -8.51 12.15
CA LEU A 64 -14.90 -9.63 12.49
C LEU A 64 -13.52 -9.09 12.88
N LEU A 65 -12.98 -8.13 12.12
CA LEU A 65 -11.67 -7.49 12.38
C LEU A 65 -11.59 -6.73 13.72
N ILE A 66 -12.74 -6.41 14.34
CA ILE A 66 -12.79 -5.76 15.65
C ILE A 66 -12.71 -6.79 16.78
N LYS A 67 -13.21 -8.00 16.54
CA LYS A 67 -13.45 -9.01 17.57
C LYS A 67 -12.44 -10.15 17.54
N HIS A 68 -11.79 -10.34 16.41
CA HIS A 68 -11.03 -11.56 16.11
C HIS A 68 -9.63 -11.25 15.63
N SER A 69 -8.69 -12.14 15.93
CA SER A 69 -7.37 -12.15 15.30
C SER A 69 -7.47 -12.54 13.82
N PRO A 70 -6.45 -12.26 12.99
CA PRO A 70 -6.42 -12.71 11.59
C PRO A 70 -6.66 -14.22 11.42
N GLU A 71 -6.09 -15.04 12.29
CA GLU A 71 -6.23 -16.51 12.28
C GLU A 71 -7.66 -16.93 12.64
N GLU A 72 -8.28 -16.26 13.62
CA GLU A 72 -9.68 -16.49 13.97
C GLU A 72 -10.62 -16.09 12.82
N VAL A 73 -10.35 -14.95 12.15
CA VAL A 73 -11.09 -14.56 10.94
C VAL A 73 -10.92 -15.63 9.85
N LEU A 74 -9.71 -16.10 9.60
CA LEU A 74 -9.44 -17.16 8.63
C LEU A 74 -10.22 -18.44 8.94
N SER A 75 -10.29 -18.83 10.22
CA SER A 75 -11.01 -20.02 10.68
C SER A 75 -12.52 -19.96 10.38
N ILE A 76 -13.12 -18.77 10.32
CA ILE A 76 -14.52 -18.57 9.95
C ILE A 76 -14.73 -18.81 8.45
N TYR A 77 -13.81 -18.32 7.61
CA TYR A 77 -13.90 -18.47 6.15
C TYR A 77 -13.56 -19.89 5.70
N LEU A 78 -12.67 -20.57 6.42
CA LEU A 78 -12.25 -21.94 6.16
C LEU A 78 -12.92 -22.96 7.10
N ASP A 79 -14.07 -22.63 7.68
CA ASP A 79 -14.79 -23.52 8.59
C ASP A 79 -15.05 -24.90 7.95
N GLY A 80 -14.70 -25.96 8.66
CA GLY A 80 -14.79 -27.34 8.18
C GLY A 80 -13.74 -27.73 7.13
N MET A 81 -12.66 -26.96 7.00
CA MET A 81 -11.51 -27.26 6.15
C MET A 81 -10.22 -27.32 6.98
N GLU A 82 -9.35 -28.28 6.66
CA GLU A 82 -8.01 -28.33 7.22
C GLU A 82 -7.10 -27.35 6.48
N TYR A 83 -6.27 -26.62 7.22
CA TYR A 83 -5.29 -25.69 6.67
C TYR A 83 -4.08 -25.57 7.61
N ASP A 84 -2.94 -25.22 7.02
CA ASP A 84 -1.71 -24.90 7.74
C ASP A 84 -1.39 -23.42 7.58
N ILE A 85 -0.95 -22.78 8.68
CA ILE A 85 -0.39 -21.43 8.62
C ILE A 85 1.08 -21.58 8.20
N PHE A 86 1.41 -21.01 7.04
CA PHE A 86 2.73 -21.16 6.45
C PHE A 86 3.73 -20.11 6.97
N ASP A 87 3.36 -18.83 6.89
CA ASP A 87 4.19 -17.69 7.28
C ASP A 87 3.35 -16.61 7.98
N GLU A 88 3.97 -15.89 8.89
CA GLU A 88 3.45 -14.67 9.52
C GLU A 88 4.43 -13.52 9.26
N LEU A 89 3.92 -12.39 8.79
CA LEU A 89 4.71 -11.21 8.42
C LEU A 89 4.16 -9.98 9.11
N GLU A 90 5.03 -9.19 9.72
CA GLU A 90 4.68 -7.88 10.26
C GLU A 90 4.56 -6.87 9.12
N CYS A 91 3.38 -6.27 8.99
CA CYS A 91 3.10 -5.26 7.99
C CYS A 91 3.21 -3.86 8.61
N GLU A 92 4.07 -3.02 8.04
CA GLU A 92 4.18 -1.62 8.40
C GLU A 92 4.19 -0.71 7.17
N TYR A 93 3.69 0.51 7.34
CA TYR A 93 3.87 1.55 6.33
C TYR A 93 5.33 2.04 6.37
N ARG A 94 6.06 1.85 5.28
CA ARG A 94 7.45 2.31 5.14
C ARG A 94 7.64 3.09 3.85
N CYS A 95 7.99 4.38 3.98
CA CYS A 95 8.41 5.21 2.86
C CYS A 95 9.93 5.40 2.87
N GLU A 96 10.58 5.08 1.75
CA GLU A 96 12.02 5.20 1.59
C GLU A 96 12.47 6.54 0.98
N CYS A 97 11.65 7.60 1.10
CA CYS A 97 12.08 8.91 0.63
C CYS A 97 13.29 9.40 1.45
N SER A 98 14.22 10.06 0.77
CA SER A 98 15.45 10.55 1.41
C SER A 98 15.87 11.87 0.80
N ARG A 99 16.82 12.57 1.45
CA ARG A 99 17.37 13.81 0.91
C ARG A 99 18.09 13.53 -0.41
N GLU A 100 18.80 12.41 -0.49
CA GLU A 100 19.54 12.00 -1.69
C GLU A 100 18.59 11.73 -2.87
N LYS A 101 17.46 11.05 -2.63
CA LYS A 101 16.44 10.81 -3.68
C LYS A 101 15.80 12.12 -4.15
N THR A 102 15.58 13.06 -3.24
CA THR A 102 14.97 14.36 -3.58
C THR A 102 15.97 15.33 -4.23
N ASP A 103 17.25 15.30 -3.84
CA ASP A 103 18.36 15.95 -4.55
C ASP A 103 18.43 15.45 -6.01
N ALA A 104 18.38 14.13 -6.22
CA ALA A 104 18.42 13.54 -7.56
C ALA A 104 17.21 13.94 -8.43
N ALA A 105 16.04 14.11 -7.82
CA ALA A 105 14.85 14.64 -8.52
C ALA A 105 15.01 16.11 -8.89
N LEU A 106 15.69 16.94 -8.07
CA LEU A 106 16.00 18.33 -8.43
C LEU A 106 17.06 18.40 -9.53
N VAL A 107 18.04 17.50 -9.52
CA VAL A 107 19.05 17.36 -10.58
C VAL A 107 18.38 17.10 -11.93
N SER A 108 17.36 16.24 -11.99
CA SER A 108 16.70 15.88 -13.25
C SER A 108 15.87 17.00 -13.89
N LEU A 109 15.57 18.07 -13.15
CA LEU A 109 14.92 19.27 -13.70
C LEU A 109 15.85 20.09 -14.61
N GLY A 110 17.17 19.92 -14.45
CA GLY A 110 18.20 20.62 -15.22
C GLY A 110 18.50 22.04 -14.74
N VAL A 111 19.60 22.59 -15.27
CA VAL A 111 20.19 23.86 -14.81
C VAL A 111 19.22 25.04 -14.92
N SER A 112 18.44 25.13 -16.01
CA SER A 112 17.53 26.25 -16.23
C SER A 112 16.44 26.34 -15.16
N GLU A 113 15.94 25.22 -14.67
CA GLU A 113 14.86 25.23 -13.67
C GLU A 113 15.43 25.53 -12.28
N LEU A 114 16.60 24.98 -11.96
CA LEU A 114 17.33 25.31 -10.75
C LEU A 114 17.68 26.80 -10.66
N ASP A 115 18.08 27.43 -11.77
CA ASP A 115 18.37 28.87 -11.79
C ASP A 115 17.12 29.72 -11.49
N LYS A 116 15.95 29.33 -12.01
CA LYS A 116 14.68 29.98 -11.65
C LYS A 116 14.41 29.86 -10.15
N MET A 117 14.56 28.66 -9.59
CA MET A 117 14.38 28.40 -8.16
C MET A 117 15.35 29.23 -7.29
N ILE A 118 16.63 29.33 -7.68
CA ILE A 118 17.65 30.12 -6.96
C ILE A 118 17.34 31.62 -7.03
N SER A 119 16.86 32.10 -8.19
CA SER A 119 16.51 33.50 -8.40
C SER A 119 15.28 33.94 -7.61
N SER A 120 14.36 33.02 -7.31
CA SER A 120 13.21 33.26 -6.45
C SER A 120 13.63 33.67 -5.04
N SER A 121 12.87 34.56 -4.41
CA SER A 121 13.03 34.90 -2.98
C SER A 121 12.39 33.87 -2.05
N GLU A 122 11.65 32.90 -2.60
CA GLU A 122 10.92 31.89 -1.84
C GLU A 122 11.82 30.69 -1.50
N LYS A 123 11.52 30.05 -0.36
CA LYS A 123 12.11 28.75 -0.02
C LYS A 123 11.60 27.71 -1.02
N THR A 124 12.47 26.85 -1.50
CA THR A 124 12.08 25.72 -2.34
C THR A 124 11.72 24.54 -1.44
N GLU A 125 10.54 23.97 -1.65
CA GLU A 125 10.06 22.80 -0.91
C GLU A 125 9.71 21.69 -1.88
N LEU A 126 10.12 20.47 -1.54
CA LEU A 126 9.76 19.27 -2.26
C LEU A 126 9.05 18.32 -1.30
N THR A 127 7.78 18.03 -1.59
CA THR A 127 6.95 17.14 -0.79
C THR A 127 6.90 15.75 -1.41
N CYS A 128 7.26 14.73 -0.62
CA CYS A 128 7.12 13.34 -1.03
C CYS A 128 5.63 13.00 -1.22
N GLN A 129 5.23 12.58 -2.42
CA GLN A 129 3.83 12.26 -2.73
C GLN A 129 3.31 10.95 -2.09
N PHE A 130 4.16 10.22 -1.37
CA PHE A 130 3.78 8.97 -0.70
C PHE A 130 3.54 9.16 0.80
N CYS A 131 4.45 9.87 1.48
CA CYS A 131 4.42 10.03 2.94
C CYS A 131 4.28 11.48 3.41
N ASP A 132 4.09 12.42 2.49
CA ASP A 132 3.93 13.86 2.74
C ASP A 132 5.10 14.54 3.47
N ARG A 133 6.25 13.87 3.60
CA ARG A 133 7.45 14.49 4.15
C ARG A 133 7.90 15.66 3.26
N VAL A 134 8.06 16.82 3.88
CA VAL A 134 8.54 18.04 3.22
C VAL A 134 10.05 18.17 3.37
N TYR A 135 10.74 18.29 2.23
CA TYR A 135 12.17 18.58 2.15
C TYR A 135 12.37 20.03 1.74
N THR A 136 12.89 20.84 2.66
CA THR A 136 13.18 22.26 2.40
C THR A 136 14.61 22.44 1.91
N TYR A 137 14.77 23.28 0.89
CA TYR A 137 16.03 23.62 0.25
C TYR A 137 16.31 25.11 0.38
N SER A 138 17.49 25.43 0.88
CA SER A 138 18.04 26.78 0.86
C SER A 138 18.65 27.10 -0.51
N LYS A 139 18.87 28.39 -0.79
CA LYS A 139 19.63 28.80 -1.99
C LYS A 139 21.02 28.16 -2.05
N GLY A 140 21.67 27.98 -0.90
CA GLY A 140 22.97 27.30 -0.80
C GLY A 140 22.88 25.83 -1.24
N ASP A 141 21.82 25.13 -0.84
CA ASP A 141 21.61 23.73 -1.23
C ASP A 141 21.40 23.61 -2.74
N LEU A 142 20.59 24.48 -3.33
CA LEU A 142 20.34 24.51 -4.77
C LEU A 142 21.60 24.81 -5.58
N LEU A 143 22.45 25.75 -5.10
CA LEU A 143 23.75 26.03 -5.72
C LEU A 143 24.68 24.82 -5.65
N GLN A 144 24.70 24.10 -4.52
CA GLN A 144 25.48 22.86 -4.42
C GLN A 144 24.96 21.80 -5.40
N ILE A 145 23.65 21.61 -5.50
CA ILE A 145 23.03 20.67 -6.44
C ILE A 145 23.38 21.04 -7.88
N LYS A 146 23.24 22.32 -8.26
CA LYS A 146 23.63 22.82 -9.59
C LYS A 146 25.10 22.56 -9.88
N SER A 147 26.00 22.78 -8.91
CA SER A 147 27.44 22.52 -9.12
C SER A 147 27.78 21.04 -9.33
N ARG A 148 26.93 20.11 -8.85
CA ARG A 148 27.10 18.66 -9.07
C ARG A 148 26.69 18.27 -10.49
N LEU A 149 25.68 18.94 -11.06
CA LEU A 149 25.28 18.78 -12.46
C LEU A 149 26.40 19.20 -13.40
N GLU A 150 26.92 20.42 -13.22
CA GLU A 150 27.95 21.01 -14.10
C GLU A 150 29.31 20.28 -14.07
N LYS A 151 29.53 19.39 -13.10
CA LYS A 151 30.75 18.56 -12.98
C LYS A 151 30.60 17.16 -13.60
N ASN A 152 29.38 16.74 -13.87
CA ASN A 152 29.07 15.43 -14.45
C ASN A 152 28.81 15.50 -15.97
N ASP A 153 28.76 16.71 -16.54
CA ASP A 153 28.82 17.00 -17.98
C ASP A 153 30.27 17.25 -18.44
#